data_AF-A0A965MFJ4-F1
#
_entry.id   AF-A0A965MFJ4-F1
#
_cell.length_a   1.000
_cell.length_b   1.000
_cell.length_c   1.000
_cell.angle_alpha   90.00
_cell.angle_beta   90.00
_cell.angle_gamma   90.00
#
_symmetry.space_group_name_H-M   'P 1'
#
loop_
_entity.id
_entity.type
_entity.pdbx_description
1 polymer ?
#
loop_
_entity_poly.entity_id
_entity_poly.type
_entity_poly.pdbx_seq_one_letter_code
_entity_poly.pdbx_strand_id
1 'polypeptide(L)' 'MKVDQIAGALGADVTEIDISAPLTDTQLNAIKVALWQHGVLAFRNQIMS' A
#
# COMPACT_ATOMS: atom_id res chain seq x y z
N MET A 1 -5.07 -1.94 7.01
CA MET A 1 -4.29 -1.20 6.00
C MET A 1 -4.23 0.24 6.41
N LYS A 2 -3.02 0.72 6.65
CA LYS A 2 -2.72 2.11 7.02
C LYS A 2 -1.82 2.72 5.94
N VAL A 3 -2.10 3.96 5.57
CA VAL A 3 -1.39 4.71 4.51
C VAL A 3 -0.84 5.99 5.12
N ASP A 4 0.48 6.08 5.23
CA ASP A 4 1.19 7.23 5.78
C ASP A 4 1.92 7.97 4.65
N GLN A 5 1.56 9.22 4.40
CA GLN A 5 2.16 10.00 3.32
C GLN A 5 3.64 10.32 3.61
N ILE A 6 4.48 10.20 2.57
CA ILE A 6 5.88 10.64 2.62
C ILE A 6 5.92 12.14 2.26
N ALA A 7 6.63 12.94 3.07
CA ALA A 7 6.70 14.39 2.87
C ALA A 7 7.21 14.75 1.46
N GLY A 8 6.54 15.72 0.80
CA GLY A 8 6.87 16.13 -0.58
C GLY A 8 5.83 15.77 -1.65
N ALA A 9 4.64 15.34 -1.23
CA ALA A 9 3.45 15.09 -2.07
C ALA A 9 3.47 13.80 -2.93
N LEU A 10 4.60 13.12 -3.08
CA LEU A 10 4.70 11.87 -3.83
C LEU A 10 5.16 10.73 -2.92
N GLY A 11 4.38 9.65 -2.89
CA GLY A 11 4.69 8.45 -2.12
C GLY A 11 3.88 8.32 -0.83
N ALA A 12 3.56 7.07 -0.50
CA ALA A 12 3.05 6.70 0.82
C ALA A 12 3.63 5.35 1.28
N ASP A 13 3.88 5.24 2.57
CA ASP A 13 4.15 3.98 3.24
C ASP A 13 2.82 3.27 3.54
N VAL A 14 2.73 1.99 3.18
CA VAL A 14 1.57 1.14 3.43
C VAL A 14 1.94 0.05 4.42
N THR A 15 1.17 -0.03 5.50
CA THR A 15 1.34 -1.00 6.59
C THR A 15 0.02 -1.71 6.90
N GLU A 16 0.07 -2.74 7.75
CA GLU A 16 -1.11 -3.55 8.14
C GLU A 16 -1.83 -4.19 6.95
N ILE A 17 -1.05 -4.68 6.00
CA ILE A 17 -1.47 -5.50 4.87
C ILE A 17 -0.36 -6.49 4.57
N ASP A 18 -0.74 -7.72 4.24
CA ASP A 18 0.17 -8.75 3.76
C ASP A 18 -0.07 -8.91 2.26
N ILE A 19 0.93 -8.56 1.45
CA ILE A 19 0.88 -8.69 -0.01
C ILE A 19 1.59 -9.96 -0.51
N SER A 20 2.09 -10.79 0.40
CA SER A 20 2.68 -12.10 0.05
C SER A 20 1.62 -13.17 -0.24
N ALA A 21 0.38 -12.94 0.22
CA ALA A 21 -0.78 -13.79 -0.01
C ALA A 21 -1.76 -13.16 -1.02
N PRO A 22 -2.66 -13.96 -1.63
CA PRO A 22 -3.72 -13.42 -2.48
C PRO A 22 -4.57 -12.36 -1.76
N LEU A 23 -4.76 -11.22 -2.42
CA LEU A 23 -5.55 -10.12 -1.89
C LEU A 23 -7.04 -10.36 -2.12
N THR A 24 -7.84 -9.97 -1.14
CA THR A 24 -9.29 -9.79 -1.35
C THR A 24 -9.56 -8.62 -2.28
N ASP A 25 -10.73 -8.61 -2.93
CA ASP A 25 -11.15 -7.49 -3.78
C ASP A 25 -11.19 -6.15 -3.03
N THR A 26 -11.57 -6.18 -1.75
CA THR A 26 -11.58 -5.00 -0.87
C THR A 26 -10.18 -4.44 -0.67
N GLN A 27 -9.19 -5.30 -0.39
CA GLN A 27 -7.79 -4.88 -0.22
C GLN A 27 -7.21 -4.36 -1.53
N LEU A 28 -7.49 -5.05 -2.64
CA LEU A 28 -7.01 -4.64 -3.96
C LEU A 28 -7.56 -3.27 -4.37
N ASN A 29 -8.85 -3.01 -4.11
CA ASN A 29 -9.45 -1.71 -4.39
C ASN A 29 -8.87 -0.60 -3.49
N ALA A 30 -8.59 -0.90 -2.22
CA ALA A 30 -7.96 0.05 -1.31
C ALA A 30 -6.54 0.42 -1.77
N ILE A 31 -5.74 -0.55 -2.24
CA ILE A 31 -4.41 -0.31 -2.82
C ILE A 31 -4.51 0.55 -4.08
N LYS A 32 -5.47 0.28 -4.98
CA LYS A 32 -5.67 1.09 -6.20
C LYS A 32 -5.96 2.54 -5.87
N VAL A 33 -6.85 2.80 -4.92
CA VAL A 33 -7.18 4.18 -4.48
C VAL A 33 -5.94 4.87 -3.92
N ALA A 34 -5.18 4.20 -3.05
CA ALA A 34 -3.95 4.76 -2.49
C ALA A 34 -2.90 5.05 -3.58
N LEU A 35 -2.77 4.17 -4.57
CA LEU A 35 -1.84 4.36 -5.69
C LEU A 35 -2.22 5.57 -6.53
N TRP A 36 -3.52 5.75 -6.83
CA TRP A 36 -4.00 6.94 -7.54
C TRP A 36 -3.74 8.24 -6.77
N GLN A 37 -3.85 8.21 -5.44
CA GLN A 37 -3.68 9.40 -4.59
C GLN A 37 -2.21 9.77 -4.37
N HIS A 38 -1.32 8.78 -4.26
CA HIS A 38 0.06 8.99 -3.83
C HIS A 38 1.11 8.72 -4.91
N GLY A 39 0.70 8.14 -6.05
CA GLY A 39 1.56 7.82 -7.20
C GLY A 39 2.49 6.62 -6.99
N VAL A 40 3.09 6.50 -5.81
CA VAL A 40 3.99 5.42 -5.41
C VAL A 40 3.58 4.91 -4.03
N LEU A 41 3.61 3.58 -3.85
CA LEU A 41 3.35 2.93 -2.56
C LEU A 41 4.55 2.08 -2.15
N ALA A 42 5.00 2.24 -0.91
CA ALA A 42 6.04 1.42 -0.31
C ALA A 42 5.40 0.50 0.76
N PHE A 43 5.37 -0.80 0.50
CA PHE A 43 4.85 -1.77 1.45
C PHE A 43 5.95 -2.20 2.43
N ARG A 44 5.71 -2.06 3.73
CA ARG A 44 6.69 -2.40 4.78
C ARG A 44 6.41 -3.77 5.38
N ASN A 45 7.45 -4.39 5.94
CA ASN A 45 7.39 -5.68 6.64
C ASN A 45 6.82 -6.85 5.82
N GLN A 46 7.14 -6.88 4.52
CA GLN A 46 6.70 -7.95 3.62
C GLN A 46 7.76 -9.04 3.56
N ILE A 47 7.34 -10.30 3.71
CA ILE A 47 8.18 -11.47 3.48
C ILE A 47 7.80 -12.01 2.10
N MET A 48 8.71 -11.89 1.14
CA MET A 48 8.54 -12.41 -0.21
C MET A 48 9.30 -13.73 -0.32
N SER A 49 8.60 -14.83 -0.58
CA SER A 49 9.17 -16.16 -0.79
C SER A 49 9.33 -16.49 -2.27
#